data_AF-A0A2T0VUG9-F1
#
_entry.id   AF-A0A2T0VUG9-F1
#
_cell.length_a   1.000
_cell.length_b   1.000
_cell.length_c   1.000
_cell.angle_alpha   90.00
_cell.angle_beta   90.00
_cell.angle_gamma   90.00
#
_symmetry.space_group_name_H-M   'P 1'
#
loop_
_entity.id
_entity.type
_entity.pdbx_description
1 polymer ?
#
loop_
_entity_poly.entity_id
_entity_poly.type
_entity_poly.pdbx_seq_one_letter_code
_entity_poly.pdbx_strand_id
1 'polypeptide(L)' 'MATTKLRKQGSSIVVTIPASEAKKLDMNTEYFVKTDEHGNISLIPKLENPFINAEPGEFYEPDVWADMKPVGKEVW' A
#
# COMPACT_ATOMS: atom_id res chain seq x y z
N MET A 1 -14.54 -13.24 -10.92
CA MET A 1 -15.00 -11.95 -11.47
C MET A 1 -16.51 -11.89 -11.33
N ALA A 2 -16.98 -11.06 -10.41
CA ALA A 2 -18.39 -10.83 -10.16
C ALA A 2 -18.75 -9.39 -10.55
N THR A 3 -20.01 -9.16 -10.94
CA THR A 3 -20.52 -7.82 -11.23
C THR A 3 -21.34 -7.32 -10.05
N THR A 4 -21.31 -6.01 -9.82
CA THR A 4 -22.09 -5.35 -8.77
C THR A 4 -22.54 -3.98 -9.28
N LYS A 5 -23.64 -3.47 -8.72
CA LYS A 5 -24.15 -2.13 -9.05
C LYS A 5 -23.91 -1.18 -7.89
N LEU A 6 -23.58 0.05 -8.21
CA LEU A 6 -23.52 1.13 -7.22
C LEU A 6 -24.93 1.42 -6.71
N ARG A 7 -25.03 1.70 -5.41
CA ARG A 7 -26.27 2.11 -4.76
C ARG A 7 -26.05 3.39 -3.95
N LYS A 8 -27.06 4.25 -3.91
CA LYS A 8 -27.06 5.43 -3.05
C LYS A 8 -27.57 5.05 -1.66
N GLN A 9 -26.86 5.48 -0.62
CA GLN A 9 -27.26 5.30 0.78
C GLN A 9 -27.05 6.62 1.51
N GLY A 10 -28.15 7.34 1.74
CA GLY A 10 -28.10 8.72 2.25
C GLY A 10 -27.39 9.65 1.27
N SER A 11 -26.36 10.34 1.74
CA SER A 11 -25.47 11.19 0.94
C SER A 11 -24.31 10.43 0.27
N SER A 12 -24.17 9.13 0.53
CA SER A 12 -23.02 8.33 0.10
C SER A 12 -23.36 7.38 -1.06
N ILE A 13 -22.34 6.99 -1.82
CA ILE A 13 -22.41 5.90 -2.80
C ILE A 13 -21.72 4.68 -2.19
N VAL A 14 -22.37 3.53 -2.29
CA VAL A 14 -21.87 2.25 -1.77
C VAL A 14 -21.69 1.27 -2.92
N VAL A 15 -20.54 0.61 -2.94
CA VAL A 15 -20.26 -0.56 -3.79
C VAL A 15 -20.34 -1.81 -2.93
N THR A 16 -21.12 -2.80 -3.35
CA THR A 16 -21.20 -4.08 -2.63
C THR A 16 -20.20 -5.05 -3.22
N ILE A 17 -19.22 -5.48 -2.42
CA ILE A 17 -18.27 -6.52 -2.83
C ILE A 17 -18.93 -7.88 -2.62
N PRO A 18 -19.09 -8.71 -3.66
CA PRO A 18 -19.70 -10.04 -3.53
C PRO A 18 -18.89 -10.93 -2.59
N ALA A 19 -19.57 -11.73 -1.76
CA ALA A 19 -18.94 -12.59 -0.75
C ALA A 19 -17.89 -13.56 -1.34
N SER A 20 -18.05 -13.96 -2.61
CA SER A 20 -17.09 -14.80 -3.33
C SER A 20 -15.72 -14.13 -3.48
N GLU A 21 -15.69 -12.81 -3.66
CA GLU A 21 -14.49 -12.00 -3.84
C GLU A 21 -13.97 -11.47 -2.48
N ALA A 22 -14.85 -11.32 -1.49
CA ALA A 22 -14.52 -10.80 -0.16
C ALA A 22 -13.86 -11.80 0.81
N LYS A 23 -13.62 -13.06 0.40
CA LYS A 23 -13.15 -14.13 1.31
C LYS A 23 -11.83 -13.83 2.04
N LYS A 24 -10.98 -12.98 1.47
CA LYS A 24 -9.67 -12.61 2.02
C LYS A 24 -9.62 -11.18 2.56
N LEU A 25 -10.75 -10.45 2.50
CA LEU A 25 -10.79 -9.08 2.97
C LEU A 25 -11.01 -9.08 4.48
N ASP A 26 -10.15 -8.35 5.18
CA ASP A 26 -10.37 -8.01 6.57
C ASP A 26 -11.38 -6.85 6.66
N MET A 27 -12.38 -7.01 7.52
CA MET A 27 -13.46 -6.04 7.74
C MET A 27 -12.99 -4.80 8.50
N ASN A 28 -11.84 -4.85 9.16
CA ASN A 28 -11.26 -3.71 9.86
C ASN A 28 -10.30 -2.88 9.00
N THR A 29 -9.99 -3.33 7.77
CA THR A 29 -9.10 -2.58 6.88
C THR A 29 -9.77 -1.32 6.36
N GLU A 30 -9.17 -0.16 6.62
CA GLU A 30 -9.52 1.09 5.95
C GLU A 30 -8.94 1.12 4.52
N TYR A 31 -9.65 1.74 3.58
CA TYR A 31 -9.19 1.89 2.20
C TYR A 31 -9.15 3.35 1.79
N PHE A 32 -8.09 3.73 1.06
CA PHE A 32 -8.11 4.94 0.26
C PHE A 32 -8.95 4.71 -1.00
N VAL A 33 -9.84 5.65 -1.30
CA VAL A 33 -10.68 5.63 -2.49
C VAL A 33 -10.16 6.67 -3.46
N LYS A 34 -9.82 6.24 -4.67
CA LYS A 34 -9.42 7.14 -5.77
C LYS A 34 -10.22 6.84 -7.03
N THR A 35 -10.71 7.89 -7.66
CA THR A 35 -11.35 7.81 -8.98
C THR A 35 -10.42 8.43 -10.00
N ASP A 36 -10.24 7.77 -11.14
CA ASP A 36 -9.49 8.31 -12.27
C ASP A 36 -10.41 9.02 -13.30
N GLU A 37 -9.81 9.59 -14.34
CA GLU A 37 -10.50 10.30 -15.41
C GLU A 37 -11.39 9.39 -16.29
N HIS A 38 -11.17 8.08 -16.23
CA HIS A 38 -11.97 7.08 -16.95
C HIS A 38 -13.12 6.53 -16.10
N GLY A 39 -13.26 7.01 -14.86
CA GLY A 39 -14.30 6.55 -13.93
C GLY A 39 -13.98 5.22 -13.25
N ASN A 40 -12.74 4.74 -13.33
CA ASN A 40 -12.32 3.58 -12.57
C ASN A 40 -12.18 3.96 -11.10
N ILE A 41 -12.70 3.10 -10.23
CA ILE A 41 -12.61 3.27 -8.77
C ILE A 41 -11.55 2.30 -8.26
N SER A 42 -10.49 2.85 -7.68
CA SER A 42 -9.46 2.08 -6.99
C SER A 42 -9.68 2.13 -5.48
N LEU A 43 -9.65 0.94 -4.85
CA LEU A 43 -9.66 0.76 -3.41
C LEU A 43 -8.29 0.26 -2.98
N ILE A 44 -7.53 1.09 -2.26
CA ILE A 44 -6.16 0.77 -1.86
C ILE A 44 -6.15 0.59 -0.33
N PRO A 45 -5.80 -0.61 0.19
CA PRO A 45 -5.79 -0.84 1.63
C PRO A 45 -4.78 0.09 2.30
N LYS A 46 -5.21 0.74 3.38
CA LYS A 46 -4.35 1.55 4.22
C LYS A 46 -3.58 0.62 5.14
N LEU A 47 -2.28 0.52 4.90
CA LEU A 47 -1.36 -0.21 5.76
C LEU A 47 -1.00 0.66 6.96
N GLU A 48 -0.98 0.06 8.14
CA GLU A 48 -0.33 0.68 9.29
C GLU A 48 1.16 0.82 9.00
N ASN A 49 1.77 1.89 9.52
CA ASN A 49 3.21 2.10 9.34
C ASN A 49 3.97 0.96 10.03
N PRO A 50 4.65 0.07 9.29
CA PRO A 50 5.36 -1.05 9.90
C PRO A 50 6.55 -0.60 10.75
N PHE A 51 6.99 0.65 10.58
CA PHE A 51 8.10 1.26 11.31
C PHE A 51 7.64 2.15 12.47
N ILE A 52 6.37 2.11 12.86
CA ILE A 52 5.85 2.98 13.93
C ILE A 52 6.57 2.79 15.27
N ASN A 53 7.04 1.58 15.53
CA ASN A 53 7.80 1.22 16.74
C ASN A 53 9.28 0.94 16.43
N ALA A 54 9.75 1.30 15.24
CA ALA A 54 11.13 1.03 14.85
C ALA A 54 12.09 1.93 15.63
N GLU A 55 13.15 1.35 16.20
CA GLU A 55 14.23 2.11 16.79
C GLU A 55 15.12 2.73 15.69
N PRO A 56 15.75 3.90 15.94
CA PRO A 56 16.71 4.47 15.00
C PRO A 56 17.84 3.48 14.68
N GLY A 57 17.94 3.07 13.42
CA GLY A 57 18.95 2.12 12.95
C GLY A 57 18.58 0.63 13.08
N GLU A 58 17.36 0.29 13.54
CA GLU A 58 16.94 -1.11 13.70
C GLU A 58 16.94 -1.89 12.37
N PHE A 59 16.57 -1.22 11.28
CA PHE A 59 16.57 -1.78 9.93
C PHE A 59 17.78 -1.32 9.10
N TYR A 60 18.79 -0.74 9.74
CA TYR A 60 20.03 -0.36 9.07
C TYR A 60 20.88 -1.63 8.84
N GLU A 61 21.01 -2.01 7.58
CA GLU A 61 22.00 -3.01 7.20
C GLU A 61 23.36 -2.33 7.03
N PRO A 62 24.41 -2.82 7.71
CA PRO A 62 25.75 -2.28 7.52
C PRO A 62 26.18 -2.45 6.06
N ASP A 63 26.83 -1.43 5.52
CA ASP A 63 27.37 -1.47 4.16
C ASP A 63 28.31 -2.67 4.01
N VAL A 64 28.01 -3.56 3.05
CA VAL A 64 28.80 -4.76 2.75
C VAL A 64 30.23 -4.38 2.35
N TRP A 65 30.47 -3.15 1.93
CA TRP A 65 31.78 -2.63 1.55
C TRP A 65 32.37 -1.63 2.54
N ALA A 66 31.86 -1.56 3.78
CA ALA A 66 32.40 -0.67 4.81
C ALA A 66 33.92 -0.84 5.03
N ASP A 67 34.43 -2.06 4.84
CA ASP A 67 35.85 -2.38 4.99
C ASP A 67 36.66 -2.26 3.68
N MET A 68 36.00 -1.97 2.55
CA MET A 68 36.66 -1.87 1.26
C MET A 68 37.38 -0.53 1.16
N LYS A 69 38.70 -0.56 1.29
CA LYS A 69 39.53 0.61 1.04
C LYS A 69 39.39 1.01 -0.43
N PRO A 70 39.03 2.26 -0.75
CA PRO A 70 39.00 2.72 -2.13
C PRO A 70 40.41 2.56 -2.72
N VAL A 71 40.53 1.71 -3.74
CA VAL A 71 41.77 1.45 -4.47
C VAL A 71 41.62 1.98 -5.89
N GLY A 72 42.38 3.02 -6.19
CA GLY A 72 42.36 3.71 -7.48
C GLY A 72 42.64 5.20 -7.29
N LYS A 73 43.30 5.84 -8.25
CA LYS A 73 43.27 7.29 -8.37
C LYS A 73 42.10 7.63 -9.28
N GLU A 74 41.17 8.46 -8.83
CA GLU A 74 40.30 9.15 -9.78
C GLU A 74 41.21 9.91 -10.75
N VAL A 75 41.14 9.52 -12.02
CA VAL A 75 41.80 10.24 -13.10
C VAL A 75 40.81 11.32 -13.51
N TRP A 76 41.11 12.56 -13.09
CA TRP A 76 40.49 13.77 -13.64
C TRP A 76 41.07 14.08 -15.02
#